data_AF-A0A3M1WDX0-F1
#
_entry.id   AF-A0A3M1WDX0-F1
#
_cell.length_a   1.000
_cell.length_b   1.000
_cell.length_c   1.000
_cell.angle_alpha   90.00
_cell.angle_beta   90.00
_cell.angle_gamma   90.00
#
_symmetry.space_group_name_H-M   'P 1'
#
loop_
_entity.id
_entity.type
_entity.pdbx_description
1 polymer ?
#
loop_
_entity_poly.entity_id
_entity_poly.type
_entity_poly.pdbx_seq_one_letter_code
_entity_poly.pdbx_strand_id
1 'polypeptide(L)'
;MIMFDDFETKEDRFEWHRTSLARLAEIEDEFMMLIQARDRLLKELTSLKETLESHRRQGALLNLRAAELLDRLARRADKAEDNDVLIPEERELINKLNASRRQLERDVLATERQLKIAQFEAKSLTELLEELEDQVAELAVDLEIEKDNAFNERN
;
A
#
# COMPACT_ATOMS: atom_id res chain seq x y z
N MET A 1 24.73 -40.43 31.57
CA MET A 1 25.17 -39.38 30.64
C MET A 1 25.05 -39.98 29.25
N ILE A 2 23.94 -39.69 28.58
CA ILE A 2 23.63 -40.26 27.27
C ILE A 2 24.36 -39.39 26.25
N MET A 3 25.36 -39.97 25.58
CA MET A 3 25.93 -39.40 24.36
C MET A 3 24.85 -39.50 23.28
N PHE A 4 24.26 -38.37 22.92
CA PHE A 4 23.53 -38.20 21.67
C PHE A 4 24.50 -37.48 20.74
N ASP A 5 25.31 -38.23 19.99
CA ASP A 5 26.04 -37.71 18.84
C ASP A 5 26.20 -38.86 17.82
N ASP A 6 25.99 -38.49 16.56
CA ASP A 6 26.35 -39.19 15.34
C ASP A 6 25.63 -40.50 15.00
N PHE A 7 24.47 -40.39 14.35
CA PHE A 7 24.18 -41.14 13.13
C PHE A 7 23.20 -40.35 12.25
N GLU A 8 23.68 -39.27 11.62
CA GLU A 8 23.14 -38.87 10.31
C GLU A 8 23.76 -39.81 9.28
N THR A 9 22.95 -40.68 8.70
CA THR A 9 23.41 -41.52 7.59
C THR A 9 23.64 -40.64 6.36
N LYS A 10 24.48 -41.08 5.41
CA LYS A 10 24.62 -40.39 4.10
C LYS A 10 23.29 -40.20 3.37
N GLU A 11 22.31 -41.06 3.67
CA GLU A 11 20.96 -41.02 3.13
C GLU A 11 20.15 -39.87 3.75
N ASP A 12 20.27 -39.64 5.07
CA ASP A 12 19.64 -38.51 5.76
C ASP A 12 20.18 -37.15 5.28
N ARG A 13 21.50 -37.03 5.06
CA ARG A 13 22.13 -35.82 4.50
C ARG A 13 21.68 -35.54 3.06
N PHE A 14 21.59 -36.59 2.24
CA PHE A 14 21.15 -36.44 0.85
C PHE A 14 19.67 -36.02 0.78
N GLU A 15 18.83 -36.58 1.65
CA GLU A 15 17.42 -36.21 1.74
C GLU A 15 17.24 -34.78 2.28
N TRP A 16 18.03 -34.38 3.29
CA TRP A 16 18.06 -33.00 3.78
C TRP A 16 18.48 -32.03 2.66
N HIS A 17 19.58 -32.29 1.97
CA HIS A 17 20.08 -31.44 0.88
C HIS A 17 19.05 -31.27 -0.24
N ARG A 18 18.40 -32.37 -0.63
CA ARG A 18 17.33 -32.36 -1.63
C ARG A 18 16.12 -31.54 -1.16
N THR A 19 15.74 -31.67 0.11
CA THR A 19 14.60 -30.96 0.69
C THR A 19 14.89 -29.47 0.83
N SER A 20 16.11 -29.10 1.25
CA SER A 20 16.57 -27.71 1.34
C SER A 20 16.62 -27.03 -0.02
N LEU A 21 17.11 -27.72 -1.07
CA LEU A 21 17.07 -27.20 -2.44
C LEU A 21 15.65 -27.06 -2.98
N ALA A 22 14.74 -28.00 -2.67
CA ALA A 22 13.33 -27.87 -3.02
C ALA A 22 12.69 -26.66 -2.31
N ARG A 23 13.01 -26.45 -1.02
CA ARG A 23 12.52 -25.31 -0.25
C ARG A 23 13.04 -23.97 -0.79
N LEU A 24 14.30 -23.90 -1.20
CA LEU A 24 14.86 -22.70 -1.83
C LEU A 24 14.15 -22.36 -3.16
N ALA A 25 13.83 -23.37 -3.97
CA ALA A 25 13.08 -23.16 -5.22
C ALA A 25 11.65 -22.66 -4.94
N GLU A 26 10.97 -23.19 -3.92
CA GLU A 26 9.67 -22.67 -3.47
C GLU A 26 9.76 -21.22 -3.01
N ILE A 27 10.77 -20.88 -2.22
CA ILE A 27 10.98 -19.51 -1.73
C ILE A 27 11.28 -18.56 -2.90
N GLU A 28 12.07 -18.97 -3.90
CA GLU A 28 12.35 -18.17 -5.11
C GLU A 28 11.05 -17.86 -5.88
N ASP A 29 10.17 -18.85 -6.05
CA ASP A 29 8.87 -18.65 -6.68
C ASP A 29 7.97 -17.70 -5.85
N GLU A 30 7.94 -17.86 -4.52
CA GLU A 30 7.23 -16.98 -3.60
C GLU A 30 7.74 -15.53 -3.68
N PHE A 31 9.05 -15.33 -3.70
CA PHE A 31 9.69 -14.02 -3.87
C PHE A 31 9.25 -13.33 -5.16
N MET A 32 9.28 -14.06 -6.28
CA MET A 32 8.90 -13.52 -7.57
C MET A 32 7.42 -13.08 -7.59
N MET A 33 6.53 -13.84 -6.94
CA MET A 33 5.13 -13.46 -6.80
C MET A 33 4.96 -12.21 -5.92
N LEU A 34 5.71 -12.11 -4.83
CA LEU A 34 5.65 -10.97 -3.91
C LEU A 34 6.21 -9.68 -4.54
N ILE A 35 7.30 -9.77 -5.32
CA ILE A 35 7.83 -8.62 -6.09
C ILE A 35 6.77 -8.10 -7.07
N GLN A 36 6.09 -9.00 -7.78
CA GLN A 36 5.01 -8.60 -8.70
C GLN A 36 3.83 -7.95 -7.95
N ALA A 37 3.45 -8.48 -6.79
CA ALA A 37 2.42 -7.89 -5.94
C ALA A 37 2.83 -6.51 -5.42
N ARG A 38 4.08 -6.34 -5.00
CA ARG A 38 4.66 -5.04 -4.60
C ARG A 38 4.53 -4.01 -5.71
N ASP A 39 4.92 -4.37 -6.93
CA ASP A 39 4.91 -3.44 -8.06
C ASP A 39 3.48 -3.03 -8.46
N ARG A 40 2.50 -3.93 -8.30
CA ARG A 40 1.07 -3.58 -8.47
C ARG A 40 0.61 -2.62 -7.38
N LEU A 41 0.89 -2.90 -6.11
CA LEU A 41 0.55 -2.03 -4.99
C LEU A 41 1.19 -0.64 -5.11
N LEU A 42 2.45 -0.54 -5.55
CA LEU A 42 3.12 0.75 -5.77
C LEU A 42 2.45 1.59 -6.86
N LYS A 43 1.99 0.94 -7.96
CA LYS A 43 1.23 1.61 -9.01
C LYS A 43 -0.12 2.10 -8.50
N GLU A 44 -0.83 1.26 -7.75
CA GLU A 44 -2.11 1.63 -7.13
C GLU A 44 -1.96 2.79 -6.14
N LEU A 45 -0.94 2.75 -5.28
CA LEU A 45 -0.62 3.84 -4.35
C LEU A 45 -0.35 5.16 -5.07
N THR A 46 0.39 5.11 -6.17
CA THR A 46 0.67 6.31 -6.99
C THR A 46 -0.63 6.86 -7.57
N SER A 47 -1.47 6.01 -8.14
CA SER A 47 -2.76 6.41 -8.71
C SER A 47 -3.73 6.99 -7.66
N LEU A 48 -3.79 6.39 -6.46
CA LEU A 48 -4.60 6.90 -5.35
C LEU A 48 -4.11 8.27 -4.87
N LYS A 49 -2.80 8.50 -4.82
CA LYS A 49 -2.22 9.81 -4.48
C LYS A 49 -2.59 10.88 -5.50
N GLU A 50 -2.48 10.58 -6.78
CA GLU A 50 -2.86 11.50 -7.86
C GLU A 50 -4.37 11.83 -7.81
N THR A 51 -5.20 10.82 -7.56
CA THR A 51 -6.65 10.99 -7.40
C THR A 51 -6.97 11.89 -6.21
N LEU A 52 -6.31 11.66 -5.07
CA LEU A 52 -6.49 12.50 -3.87
C LEU A 52 -6.06 13.94 -4.13
N GLU A 53 -4.95 14.16 -4.84
CA GLU A 53 -4.49 15.50 -5.19
C GLU A 53 -5.47 16.20 -6.15
N SER A 54 -6.03 15.46 -7.12
CA SER A 54 -7.09 15.95 -8.00
C SER A 54 -8.32 16.38 -7.19
N HIS A 55 -8.78 15.56 -6.25
CA HIS A 55 -9.90 15.92 -5.37
C HIS A 55 -9.59 17.18 -4.54
N ARG A 56 -8.37 17.32 -4.02
CA ARG A 56 -7.94 18.53 -3.28
C ARG A 56 -7.99 19.78 -4.16
N ARG A 57 -7.52 19.69 -5.41
CA ARG A 57 -7.60 20.80 -6.38
C ARG A 57 -9.05 21.16 -6.70
N GLN A 58 -9.91 20.16 -6.90
CA GLN A 58 -11.35 20.39 -7.10
C GLN A 58 -11.99 21.07 -5.88
N GLY A 59 -11.59 20.69 -4.67
CA GLY A 59 -12.04 21.32 -3.42
C GLY A 59 -11.64 22.78 -3.33
N ALA A 60 -10.39 23.11 -3.68
CA ALA A 60 -9.92 24.49 -3.74
C ALA A 60 -10.74 25.33 -4.74
N LEU A 61 -11.05 24.77 -5.92
CA LEU A 61 -11.89 25.44 -6.92
C LEU A 61 -13.33 25.65 -6.45
N LEU A 62 -13.92 24.68 -5.75
CA LEU A 62 -15.25 24.82 -5.15
C LEU A 62 -15.28 25.91 -4.07
N ASN A 63 -14.24 25.97 -3.23
CA ASN A 63 -14.12 27.01 -2.21
C ASN A 63 -13.99 28.41 -2.82
N LEU A 64 -13.21 28.54 -3.90
CA LEU A 64 -13.09 29.80 -4.65
C LEU A 64 -14.45 30.24 -5.20
N ARG A 65 -15.18 29.33 -5.87
CA ARG A 65 -16.52 29.61 -6.41
C ARG A 65 -17.52 29.98 -5.30
N ALA A 66 -17.46 29.30 -4.16
CA ALA A 66 -18.29 29.63 -3.01
C ALA A 66 -17.98 31.02 -2.45
N ALA A 67 -16.70 31.40 -2.36
CA ALA A 67 -16.27 32.72 -1.93
C ALA A 67 -16.72 33.83 -2.89
N GLU A 68 -16.61 33.62 -4.21
CA GLU A 68 -17.12 34.56 -5.22
C GLU A 68 -18.64 34.75 -5.10
N LEU A 69 -19.37 33.68 -4.81
CA LEU A 69 -20.82 33.72 -4.63
C LEU A 69 -21.19 34.49 -3.35
N LEU A 70 -20.46 34.26 -2.26
CA LEU A 70 -20.61 35.01 -1.01
C LEU A 70 -20.29 36.50 -1.17
N ASP A 71 -19.23 36.86 -1.90
CA ASP A 71 -18.90 38.27 -2.19
C ASP A 71 -20.00 38.95 -3.02
N ARG A 72 -20.55 38.27 -4.04
CA ARG A 72 -21.70 38.78 -4.82
C ARG A 72 -22.94 38.97 -3.96
N LEU A 73 -23.20 38.04 -3.03
CA LEU A 73 -24.29 38.13 -2.08
C LEU A 73 -24.13 39.33 -1.14
N ALA A 74 -22.95 39.46 -0.53
CA ALA A 74 -22.61 40.57 0.38
C ALA A 74 -22.76 41.93 -0.32
N ARG A 75 -22.20 42.09 -1.52
CA ARG A 75 -22.33 43.34 -2.30
C ARG A 75 -23.76 43.70 -2.68
N ARG A 76 -24.68 42.73 -2.79
CA ARG A 76 -26.10 43.01 -3.01
C ARG A 76 -26.82 43.35 -1.72
N ALA A 77 -26.50 42.67 -0.62
CA ALA A 77 -27.03 43.02 0.70
C ALA A 77 -26.64 44.47 1.07
N ASP A 78 -25.39 44.87 0.84
CA ASP A 78 -24.92 46.25 1.08
C ASP A 78 -25.62 47.31 0.19
N LYS A 79 -26.16 46.90 -0.97
CA LYS A 79 -26.83 47.79 -1.92
C LYS A 79 -28.35 47.79 -1.78
N ALA A 80 -28.91 46.84 -1.05
CA ALA A 80 -30.34 46.69 -0.86
C ALA A 80 -30.65 46.91 0.62
N GLU A 81 -31.18 48.09 0.96
CA GLU A 81 -31.52 48.44 2.36
C GLU A 81 -32.53 47.47 3.01
N ASP A 82 -33.22 46.60 2.26
CA ASP A 82 -34.22 45.69 2.86
C ASP A 82 -34.66 44.49 1.99
N ASN A 83 -33.76 43.78 1.29
CA ASN A 83 -34.16 42.58 0.53
C ASN A 83 -33.24 41.38 0.74
N ASP A 84 -33.52 40.63 1.81
CA ASP A 84 -32.82 39.43 2.27
C ASP A 84 -33.20 38.15 1.49
N VAL A 85 -33.55 38.30 0.21
CA VAL A 85 -34.07 37.18 -0.61
C VAL A 85 -33.04 36.78 -1.67
N LEU A 86 -32.34 35.66 -1.41
CA LEU A 86 -31.62 34.90 -2.43
C LEU A 86 -32.51 34.71 -3.67
N ILE A 87 -32.06 35.17 -4.84
CA ILE A 87 -32.79 34.94 -6.10
C ILE A 87 -32.73 33.44 -6.47
N PRO A 88 -33.72 32.91 -7.21
CA PRO A 88 -33.81 31.48 -7.52
C PRO A 88 -32.52 30.89 -8.11
N GLU A 89 -31.85 31.63 -8.98
CA GLU A 89 -30.60 31.23 -9.64
C GLU A 89 -29.45 31.05 -8.64
N GLU A 90 -29.37 31.88 -7.61
CA GLU A 90 -28.36 31.76 -6.55
C GLU A 90 -28.66 30.62 -5.60
N ARG A 91 -29.94 30.38 -5.29
CA ARG A 91 -30.36 29.20 -4.52
C ARG A 91 -29.98 27.92 -5.26
N GLU A 92 -30.21 27.88 -6.57
CA GLU A 92 -29.82 26.75 -7.40
C GLU A 92 -28.30 26.56 -7.42
N LEU A 93 -27.53 27.64 -7.57
CA LEU A 93 -26.07 27.59 -7.58
C LEU A 93 -25.49 27.15 -6.23
N ILE A 94 -26.03 27.63 -5.11
CA ILE A 94 -25.67 27.19 -3.74
C ILE A 94 -25.99 25.71 -3.56
N ASN A 95 -27.17 25.26 -4.00
CA ASN A 95 -27.56 23.85 -3.92
C ASN A 95 -26.61 22.96 -4.73
N LYS A 96 -26.22 23.38 -5.94
CA LYS A 96 -25.23 22.69 -6.77
C LYS A 96 -23.85 22.65 -6.11
N LEU A 97 -23.37 23.76 -5.56
CA LEU A 97 -22.09 23.81 -4.85
C LEU A 97 -22.10 22.90 -3.61
N ASN A 98 -23.17 22.91 -2.82
CA ASN A 98 -23.31 22.05 -1.65
C ASN A 98 -23.36 20.57 -2.02
N ALA A 99 -24.06 20.21 -3.10
CA ALA A 99 -24.10 18.84 -3.60
C ALA A 99 -22.70 18.39 -4.06
N SER A 100 -22.01 19.21 -4.86
CA SER A 100 -20.64 18.93 -5.29
C SER A 100 -19.67 18.84 -4.13
N ARG A 101 -19.81 19.69 -3.11
CA ARG A 101 -18.97 19.65 -1.90
C ARG A 101 -19.16 18.36 -1.12
N ARG A 102 -20.41 17.95 -0.86
CA ARG A 102 -20.72 16.68 -0.18
C ARG A 102 -20.23 15.48 -0.97
N GLN A 103 -20.34 15.51 -2.30
CA GLN A 103 -19.81 14.45 -3.14
C GLN A 103 -18.30 14.36 -3.00
N LEU A 104 -17.60 15.49 -3.13
CA LEU A 104 -16.15 15.54 -2.99
C LEU A 104 -15.66 15.12 -1.60
N GLU A 105 -16.37 15.50 -0.53
CA GLU A 105 -16.08 15.05 0.84
C GLU A 105 -16.15 13.52 0.95
N ARG A 106 -17.16 12.89 0.32
CA ARG A 106 -17.28 11.43 0.27
C ARG A 106 -16.14 10.78 -0.52
N ASP A 107 -15.80 11.35 -1.68
CA ASP A 107 -14.77 10.82 -2.57
C ASP A 107 -13.37 10.93 -1.93
N VAL A 108 -13.08 12.04 -1.24
CA VAL A 108 -11.86 12.21 -0.44
C VAL A 108 -11.78 11.14 0.66
N LEU A 109 -12.84 11.00 1.47
CA LEU A 109 -12.86 10.00 2.55
C LEU A 109 -12.69 8.57 2.03
N ALA A 110 -13.30 8.23 0.89
CA ALA A 110 -13.16 6.93 0.28
C ALA A 110 -11.71 6.69 -0.19
N THR A 111 -11.13 7.67 -0.88
CA THR A 111 -9.74 7.61 -1.38
C THR A 111 -8.74 7.51 -0.23
N GLU A 112 -8.94 8.27 0.85
CA GLU A 112 -8.08 8.23 2.04
C GLU A 112 -8.12 6.86 2.74
N ARG A 113 -9.29 6.23 2.81
CA ARG A 113 -9.42 4.85 3.34
C ARG A 113 -8.68 3.84 2.48
N GLN A 114 -8.85 3.92 1.17
CA GLN A 114 -8.14 3.04 0.22
C GLN A 114 -6.63 3.23 0.32
N LEU A 115 -6.16 4.48 0.40
CA LEU A 115 -4.73 4.78 0.57
C LEU A 115 -4.17 4.16 1.86
N LYS A 116 -4.92 4.24 2.96
CA LYS A 116 -4.51 3.65 4.24
C LYS A 116 -4.41 2.12 4.18
N ILE A 117 -5.35 1.46 3.50
CA ILE A 117 -5.33 0.00 3.29
C ILE A 117 -4.12 -0.38 2.44
N ALA A 118 -3.94 0.25 1.29
CA ALA A 118 -2.82 -0.05 0.39
C ALA A 118 -1.46 0.24 1.05
N GLN A 119 -1.37 1.25 1.92
CA GLN A 119 -0.15 1.50 2.72
C GLN A 119 0.13 0.40 3.73
N PHE A 120 -0.91 -0.11 4.39
CA PHE A 120 -0.78 -1.23 5.32
C PHE A 120 -0.35 -2.50 4.58
N GLU A 121 -1.01 -2.84 3.47
CA GLU A 121 -0.67 -4.00 2.64
C GLU A 121 0.76 -3.92 2.11
N ALA A 122 1.21 -2.75 1.65
CA ALA A 122 2.58 -2.55 1.22
C ALA A 122 3.59 -2.78 2.36
N LYS A 123 3.30 -2.32 3.58
CA LYS A 123 4.16 -2.54 4.76
C LYS A 123 4.24 -4.02 5.12
N SER A 124 3.09 -4.71 5.18
CA SER A 124 3.05 -6.15 5.46
C SER A 124 3.78 -6.96 4.40
N LEU A 125 3.71 -6.56 3.13
CA LEU A 125 4.45 -7.22 2.07
C LEU A 125 5.96 -7.00 2.18
N THR A 126 6.41 -5.83 2.65
CA THR A 126 7.84 -5.59 2.97
C THR A 126 8.31 -6.49 4.10
N GLU A 127 7.55 -6.60 5.18
CA GLU A 127 7.87 -7.48 6.32
C GLU A 127 7.98 -8.96 5.88
N LEU A 128 7.07 -9.42 5.02
CA LEU A 128 7.11 -10.79 4.49
C LEU A 128 8.32 -11.04 3.58
N LEU A 129 8.72 -10.05 2.78
CA LEU A 129 9.92 -10.15 1.95
C LEU A 129 11.18 -10.26 2.81
N GLU A 130 11.29 -9.44 3.87
CA GLU A 130 12.41 -9.50 4.82
C GLU A 130 12.49 -10.89 5.50
N GLU A 131 11.35 -11.45 5.94
CA GLU A 131 11.31 -12.79 6.53
C GLU A 131 11.78 -13.89 5.58
N LEU A 132 11.38 -13.82 4.30
CA LEU A 132 11.85 -14.78 3.31
C LEU A 132 13.34 -14.59 2.99
N GLU A 133 13.87 -13.36 3.06
CA GLU A 133 15.30 -13.09 2.81
C GLU A 133 16.14 -13.73 3.91
N ASP A 134 15.69 -13.63 5.16
CA ASP A 134 16.30 -14.28 6.32
C ASP A 134 16.26 -15.82 6.18
N GLN A 135 15.13 -16.40 5.77
CA GLN A 135 15.01 -17.85 5.54
C GLN A 135 15.97 -18.35 4.45
N VAL A 136 16.14 -17.58 3.36
CA VAL A 136 17.10 -17.92 2.29
C VAL A 136 18.53 -17.84 2.82
N ALA A 137 18.86 -16.82 3.61
CA ALA A 137 20.18 -16.65 4.19
C ALA A 137 20.55 -17.80 5.15
N GLU A 138 19.62 -18.21 6.00
CA GLU A 138 19.79 -19.36 6.91
C GLU A 138 20.03 -20.65 6.13
N LEU A 139 19.16 -20.97 5.16
CA LEU A 139 19.31 -22.16 4.32
C LEU A 139 20.63 -22.16 3.52
N ALA A 140 21.08 -21.00 3.05
CA ALA A 140 22.34 -20.88 2.33
C ALA A 140 23.55 -21.18 3.22
N VAL A 141 23.53 -20.72 4.48
CA VAL A 141 24.58 -21.02 5.47
C VAL A 141 24.61 -22.50 5.78
N ASP A 142 23.45 -23.11 6.05
CA ASP A 142 23.37 -24.53 6.38
C ASP A 142 23.88 -25.40 5.22
N LEU A 143 23.53 -25.06 3.98
CA LEU A 143 24.01 -25.75 2.77
C LEU A 143 25.54 -25.63 2.58
N GLU A 144 26.12 -24.48 2.93
CA GLU A 144 27.57 -24.27 2.86
C GLU A 144 28.31 -25.09 3.91
N ILE A 145 27.79 -25.14 5.15
CA ILE A 145 28.32 -25.98 6.23
C ILE A 145 28.28 -27.46 5.83
N GLU A 146 27.15 -27.93 5.28
CA GLU A 146 27.03 -29.30 4.79
C GLU A 146 28.04 -29.65 3.70
N LYS A 147 28.24 -28.73 2.75
CA LYS A 147 29.18 -28.90 1.64
C LYS A 147 30.62 -29.01 2.14
N ASP A 148 31.01 -28.20 3.12
CA ASP A 148 32.33 -28.23 3.75
C ASP A 148 32.53 -29.53 4.56
N ASN A 149 31.51 -29.98 5.28
CA ASN A 149 31.52 -31.27 5.99
C ASN A 149 31.66 -32.45 5.00
N ALA A 150 30.91 -32.45 3.90
CA ALA A 150 30.99 -33.47 2.86
C ALA A 150 32.33 -33.47 2.10
N PHE A 151 32.99 -32.32 2.00
CA PHE A 151 34.35 -32.21 1.44
C PHE A 151 35.41 -32.78 2.39
N ASN A 152 35.28 -32.53 3.70
CA ASN A 152 36.18 -33.06 4.71
C ASN A 152 36.04 -34.59 4.90
N GLU A 153 34.84 -35.16 4.74
CA GLU A 153 34.62 -36.62 4.77
C GLU A 153 35.20 -37.37 3.54
N ARG A 154 35.55 -36.66 2.46
CA ARG A 154 36.11 -37.24 1.23
C ARG A 154 37.64 -37.24 1.18
N ASN A 155 38.32 -36.52 2.08
CA ASN A 155 39.78 -36.45 2.21
C ASN A 155 40.28 -37.28 3.40
#